data_AF-A0A822YV42-F1
#
_entry.id   AF-A0A822YV42-F1
#
_cell.length_a   1.000
_cell.length_b   1.000
_cell.length_c   1.000
_cell.angle_alpha   90.00
_cell.angle_beta   90.00
_cell.angle_gamma   90.00
#
_symmetry.space_group_name_H-M   'P 1'
#
loop_
_entity.id
_entity.type
_entity.pdbx_description
1 polymer ?
#
loop_
_entity_poly.entity_id
_entity_poly.type
_entity_poly.pdbx_seq_one_letter_code
_entity_poly.pdbx_strand_id
1 'polypeptide(L)'
;MASTAIFSSLRRRRTLSYEAFLSPVKLNNIGLVQMISIVANELISSFLHRVFPFQRENSRSLIWKIEVFVVLFDFLRDFGSTLSSTVVLCLKELYLLIYWPKTLLDYCSQSSRLWLLLQNSSISGHFHDLNQEISTLLDVLPLKELGLTPNVREHLELMGKQSKHEEPSYLSINMMKISDSTSTLSLFE
;
A
#
# COMPACT_ATOMS: atom_id res chain seq x y z
N MET A 1 29.26 6.22 5.06
CA MET A 1 28.33 5.15 5.48
C MET A 1 27.19 5.72 6.33
N ALA A 2 26.32 6.57 5.75
CA ALA A 2 25.26 7.29 6.49
C ALA A 2 23.84 7.12 5.92
N SER A 3 23.65 6.36 4.84
CA SER A 3 22.36 6.28 4.13
C SER A 3 21.38 5.23 4.71
N THR A 4 21.86 4.24 5.45
CA THR A 4 21.01 3.18 6.04
C THR A 4 20.33 3.58 7.35
N ALA A 5 20.81 4.65 8.01
CA ALA A 5 20.27 5.13 9.28
C ALA A 5 18.98 5.96 9.12
N ILE A 6 18.78 6.60 7.97
CA ILE A 6 17.62 7.48 7.75
C ILE A 6 16.33 6.66 7.63
N PHE A 7 16.36 5.48 7.01
CA PHE A 7 15.15 4.68 6.78
C PHE A 7 14.96 3.50 7.75
N SER A 8 16.00 2.99 8.42
CA SER A 8 15.80 2.13 9.61
C SER A 8 15.06 2.88 10.73
N SER A 9 15.17 4.21 10.75
CA SER A 9 14.35 5.08 11.58
C SER A 9 12.94 5.36 11.02
N LEU A 10 12.58 5.02 9.78
CA LEU A 10 11.17 5.10 9.37
C LEU A 10 10.35 3.96 9.99
N ARG A 11 10.90 2.74 10.02
CA ARG A 11 10.27 1.59 10.70
C ARG A 11 10.17 1.76 12.22
N ARG A 12 10.96 2.67 12.82
CA ARG A 12 11.00 2.90 14.28
C ARG A 12 10.67 4.33 14.75
N ARG A 13 10.51 5.32 13.86
CA ARG A 13 10.43 6.76 14.22
C ARG A 13 9.58 7.63 13.29
N ARG A 14 8.80 7.04 12.39
CA ARG A 14 7.47 7.57 12.10
C ARG A 14 6.45 6.52 12.50
N THR A 15 6.35 6.31 13.81
CA THR A 15 5.02 6.26 14.40
C THR A 15 4.21 7.33 13.66
N LEU A 16 3.10 6.95 13.02
CA LEU A 16 2.09 7.93 12.62
C LEU A 16 2.00 8.98 13.74
N SER A 17 1.73 10.25 13.38
CA SER A 17 1.47 11.28 14.39
C SER A 17 0.64 10.64 15.51
N TYR A 18 1.06 10.79 16.77
CA TYR A 18 0.33 10.28 17.93
C TYR A 18 -1.18 10.58 17.83
N GLU A 19 -1.51 11.71 17.20
CA GLU A 19 -2.85 12.16 16.87
C GLU A 19 -3.58 11.29 15.82
N ALA A 20 -2.90 10.81 14.78
CA ALA A 20 -3.45 9.85 13.83
C ALA A 20 -3.70 8.47 14.48
N PHE A 21 -2.85 8.04 15.41
CA PHE A 21 -3.13 6.82 16.20
C PHE A 21 -4.36 6.97 17.12
N LEU A 22 -4.63 8.16 17.64
CA LEU A 22 -5.76 8.41 18.54
C LEU A 22 -7.08 8.72 17.81
N SER A 23 -7.02 9.14 16.54
CA SER A 23 -8.19 9.59 15.80
C SER A 23 -9.30 8.53 15.66
N PRO A 24 -9.03 7.22 15.43
CA PRO A 24 -10.08 6.21 15.33
C PRO A 24 -10.57 5.68 16.68
N VAL A 25 -9.81 5.88 17.77
CA VAL A 25 -10.05 5.23 19.06
C VAL A 25 -11.34 5.72 19.72
N LYS A 26 -11.81 6.93 19.37
CA LYS A 26 -13.02 7.56 19.93
C LYS A 26 -14.24 7.50 19.00
N LEU A 27 -14.11 6.95 17.80
CA LEU A 27 -15.18 6.98 16.81
C LEU A 27 -16.13 5.78 16.97
N ASN A 28 -17.42 6.03 16.80
CA ASN A 28 -18.39 4.95 16.60
C ASN A 28 -18.08 4.22 15.28
N ASN A 29 -18.48 2.96 15.16
CA ASN A 29 -18.20 2.09 14.00
C ASN A 29 -18.55 2.77 12.65
N ILE A 30 -19.71 3.43 12.58
CA ILE A 30 -20.15 4.17 11.39
C ILE A 30 -19.20 5.34 11.08
N GLY A 31 -18.83 6.11 12.12
CA GLY A 31 -17.91 7.24 11.98
C GLY A 31 -16.50 6.81 11.57
N LEU A 32 -16.07 5.63 12.04
CA LEU A 32 -14.80 5.03 11.65
C LEU A 32 -14.79 4.67 10.16
N VAL A 33 -15.80 3.94 9.67
CA VAL A 33 -15.89 3.57 8.24
C VAL A 33 -15.95 4.82 7.35
N GLN A 34 -16.76 5.81 7.74
CA GLN A 34 -16.86 7.07 7.00
C GLN A 34 -15.53 7.83 6.94
N MET A 35 -14.82 7.92 8.06
CA MET A 35 -13.56 8.64 8.14
C MET A 35 -12.47 7.95 7.30
N ILE A 36 -12.39 6.62 7.35
CA ILE A 36 -11.47 5.85 6.49
C ILE A 36 -11.81 6.05 5.00
N SER A 37 -13.09 5.99 4.64
CA SER A 37 -13.53 6.23 3.26
C SER A 37 -13.15 7.64 2.77
N ILE A 38 -13.33 8.67 3.61
CA ILE A 38 -12.93 10.05 3.27
C ILE A 38 -11.42 10.13 3.03
N VAL A 39 -10.60 9.60 3.94
CA VAL A 39 -9.13 9.67 3.81
C VAL A 39 -8.64 8.89 2.59
N ALA A 40 -9.25 7.73 2.31
CA ALA A 40 -8.91 6.92 1.14
C ALA A 40 -9.27 7.63 -0.17
N ASN A 41 -10.46 8.24 -0.26
CA ASN A 41 -10.87 9.03 -1.42
C ASN A 41 -10.01 10.28 -1.61
N GLU A 42 -9.63 10.96 -0.52
CA GLU A 42 -8.70 12.09 -0.57
C GLU A 42 -7.33 11.66 -1.14
N LEU A 43 -6.81 10.51 -0.69
CA LEU A 43 -5.57 9.94 -1.22
C LEU A 43 -5.70 9.65 -2.72
N ILE A 44 -6.74 8.93 -3.13
CA ILE A 44 -6.99 8.59 -4.53
C ILE A 44 -7.02 9.87 -5.38
N SER A 45 -7.84 10.86 -5.00
CA SER A 45 -7.94 12.13 -5.75
C SER A 45 -6.61 12.90 -5.84
N SER A 46 -5.75 12.78 -4.82
CA SER A 46 -4.45 13.46 -4.77
C SER A 46 -3.41 12.84 -5.71
N PHE A 47 -3.52 11.54 -6.02
CA PHE A 47 -2.49 10.79 -6.73
C PHE A 47 -2.93 10.14 -8.05
N LEU A 48 -4.23 9.99 -8.32
CA LEU A 48 -4.74 9.34 -9.53
C LEU A 48 -4.16 9.88 -10.84
N HIS A 49 -4.01 11.20 -10.92
CA HIS A 49 -3.53 11.88 -12.11
C HIS A 49 -2.04 12.29 -12.02
N ARG A 50 -1.34 11.88 -10.96
CA ARG A 50 0.09 12.18 -10.82
C ARG A 50 0.93 11.23 -11.64
N VAL A 51 1.97 11.79 -12.25
CA VAL A 51 2.97 11.01 -12.98
C VAL A 51 4.15 10.74 -12.06
N PHE A 52 4.38 9.46 -11.75
CA PHE A 52 5.54 9.03 -10.97
C PHE A 52 6.68 8.67 -11.93
N PRO A 53 7.82 9.39 -11.89
CA PRO A 53 8.94 9.16 -12.81
C PRO A 53 9.67 7.83 -12.55
N PHE A 54 9.53 7.28 -11.34
CA PHE A 54 10.04 5.98 -10.93
C PHE A 54 8.93 5.22 -10.19
N GLN A 55 9.00 3.88 -10.17
CA GLN A 55 8.04 3.06 -9.44
C GLN A 55 6.57 3.28 -9.87
N ARG A 56 6.35 3.56 -11.16
CA ARG A 56 5.01 3.86 -11.73
C ARG A 56 4.04 2.71 -11.53
N GLU A 57 4.46 1.48 -11.82
CA GLU A 57 3.60 0.30 -11.66
C GLU A 57 3.28 0.02 -10.19
N ASN A 58 4.27 0.15 -9.30
CA ASN A 58 4.04 -0.03 -7.86
C ASN A 58 3.13 1.07 -7.29
N SER A 59 3.28 2.31 -7.74
CA SER A 59 2.39 3.42 -7.34
C SER A 59 0.96 3.20 -7.85
N ARG A 60 0.81 2.77 -9.11
CA ARG A 60 -0.49 2.48 -9.72
C ARG A 60 -1.17 1.29 -9.04
N SER A 61 -0.43 0.22 -8.79
CA SER A 61 -0.92 -0.96 -8.05
C SER A 61 -1.39 -0.55 -6.66
N LEU A 62 -0.59 0.22 -5.92
CA LEU A 62 -0.96 0.71 -4.59
C LEU A 62 -2.23 1.56 -4.60
N ILE A 63 -2.36 2.50 -5.55
CA ILE A 63 -3.56 3.34 -5.70
C ILE A 63 -4.78 2.47 -6.00
N TRP A 64 -4.65 1.52 -6.94
CA TRP A 64 -5.73 0.60 -7.29
C TRP A 64 -6.19 -0.25 -6.09
N LYS A 65 -5.26 -0.73 -5.26
CA LYS A 65 -5.60 -1.46 -4.03
C LYS A 65 -6.42 -0.59 -3.07
N ILE A 66 -6.11 0.70 -2.99
CA ILE A 66 -6.87 1.65 -2.17
C ILE A 66 -8.27 1.89 -2.76
N GLU A 67 -8.41 1.93 -4.09
CA GLU A 67 -9.73 1.98 -4.74
C GLU A 67 -10.59 0.75 -4.37
N VAL A 68 -10.00 -0.44 -4.38
CA VAL A 68 -10.69 -1.68 -3.95
C VAL A 68 -11.13 -1.58 -2.48
N PHE A 69 -10.29 -1.02 -1.61
CA PHE A 69 -10.68 -0.78 -0.21
C PHE A 69 -11.81 0.25 -0.08
N VAL A 70 -11.86 1.29 -0.90
CA VAL A 70 -13.00 2.23 -0.91
C VAL A 70 -14.31 1.51 -1.21
N VAL A 71 -14.34 0.62 -2.21
CA VAL A 71 -15.53 -0.19 -2.51
C VAL A 71 -15.95 -1.05 -1.30
N LEU A 72 -14.98 -1.61 -0.56
CA LEU A 72 -15.27 -2.31 0.69
C LEU A 72 -15.87 -1.37 1.75
N PHE A 73 -15.32 -0.17 1.93
CA PHE A 73 -15.83 0.78 2.94
C PHE A 73 -17.22 1.30 2.60
N ASP A 74 -17.51 1.52 1.32
CA ASP A 74 -18.84 1.91 0.87
C ASP A 74 -19.86 0.81 1.16
N PHE A 75 -19.50 -0.46 0.95
CA PHE A 75 -20.34 -1.59 1.36
C PHE A 75 -20.55 -1.61 2.88
N LEU A 76 -19.47 -1.46 3.67
CA LEU A 76 -19.54 -1.52 5.14
C LEU A 76 -20.29 -0.33 5.76
N ARG A 77 -20.45 0.78 5.03
CA ARG A 77 -21.19 1.96 5.48
C ARG A 77 -22.64 1.61 5.86
N ASP A 78 -23.25 0.70 5.10
CA ASP A 78 -24.63 0.26 5.31
C ASP A 78 -24.76 -0.72 6.48
N PHE A 79 -23.66 -1.35 6.92
CA PHE A 79 -23.61 -2.33 8.02
C PHE A 79 -23.02 -1.78 9.32
N GLY A 80 -22.77 -0.47 9.42
CA GLY A 80 -21.91 0.11 10.45
C GLY A 80 -22.33 -0.18 11.90
N SER A 81 -23.60 -0.50 12.20
CA SER A 81 -24.05 -0.89 13.54
C SER A 81 -23.92 -2.39 13.87
N THR A 82 -23.69 -3.26 12.89
CA THR A 82 -23.68 -4.73 13.04
C THR A 82 -22.28 -5.35 12.90
N LEU A 83 -21.23 -4.53 12.88
CA LEU A 83 -19.86 -5.02 12.69
C LEU A 83 -19.36 -5.76 13.94
N SER A 84 -18.80 -6.96 13.73
CA SER A 84 -18.11 -7.73 14.77
C SER A 84 -16.86 -6.98 15.27
N SER A 85 -16.50 -7.21 16.54
CA SER A 85 -15.31 -6.59 17.16
C SER A 85 -14.02 -6.83 16.37
N THR A 86 -13.85 -8.02 15.77
CA THR A 86 -12.71 -8.37 14.91
C THR A 86 -12.64 -7.50 13.66
N VAL A 87 -13.78 -7.24 13.01
CA VAL A 87 -13.86 -6.35 11.83
C VAL A 87 -13.50 -4.92 12.23
N VAL A 88 -14.01 -4.44 13.37
CA VAL A 88 -13.70 -3.10 13.86
C VAL A 88 -12.20 -2.92 14.13
N LEU A 89 -11.54 -3.94 14.69
CA LEU A 89 -10.07 -3.93 14.87
C LEU A 89 -9.34 -3.89 13.52
N CYS A 90 -9.72 -4.73 12.56
CA CYS A 90 -9.13 -4.73 11.22
C CYS A 90 -9.31 -3.37 10.52
N LEU A 91 -10.47 -2.71 10.70
CA LEU A 91 -10.71 -1.38 10.14
C LEU A 91 -9.81 -0.31 10.79
N LYS A 92 -9.54 -0.40 12.10
CA LYS A 92 -8.57 0.50 12.76
C LYS A 92 -7.17 0.31 12.20
N GLU A 93 -6.77 -0.91 11.88
CA GLU A 93 -5.49 -1.19 11.23
C GLU A 93 -5.47 -0.68 9.79
N LEU A 94 -6.56 -0.86 9.03
CA LEU A 94 -6.71 -0.34 7.67
C LEU A 94 -6.59 1.18 7.63
N TYR A 95 -7.11 1.89 8.63
CA TYR A 95 -6.93 3.34 8.73
C TYR A 95 -5.44 3.72 8.74
N LEU A 96 -4.63 3.04 9.55
CA LEU A 96 -3.19 3.28 9.60
C LEU A 96 -2.52 2.90 8.28
N LEU A 97 -2.97 1.79 7.70
CA LEU A 97 -2.47 1.26 6.44
C LEU A 97 -2.77 2.17 5.25
N ILE A 98 -3.80 3.00 5.28
CA ILE A 98 -4.07 4.00 4.22
C ILE A 98 -3.14 5.23 4.35
N TYR A 99 -2.73 5.56 5.58
CA TYR A 99 -1.87 6.73 5.82
C TYR A 99 -0.43 6.53 5.32
N TRP A 100 0.10 5.31 5.37
CA TRP A 100 1.46 5.01 4.93
C TRP A 100 1.65 5.17 3.41
N PRO A 101 0.79 4.60 2.54
CA PRO A 101 0.71 4.88 1.12
C PRO A 101 0.72 6.37 0.79
N LYS A 102 -0.10 7.18 1.48
CA LYS A 102 -0.15 8.63 1.26
C LYS A 102 1.23 9.25 1.43
N THR A 103 1.89 8.93 2.54
CA THR A 103 3.22 9.45 2.87
C THR A 103 4.28 9.00 1.85
N LEU A 104 4.23 7.74 1.42
CA LEU A 104 5.15 7.19 0.43
C LEU A 104 4.97 7.84 -0.95
N LEU A 105 3.72 7.98 -1.41
CA LEU A 105 3.39 8.62 -2.68
C LEU A 105 3.72 10.12 -2.67
N ASP A 106 3.46 10.82 -1.57
CA ASP A 106 3.86 12.22 -1.40
C ASP A 106 5.36 12.39 -1.51
N TYR A 107 6.13 11.56 -0.80
CA TYR A 107 7.59 11.56 -0.86
C TYR A 107 8.10 11.31 -2.28
N CYS A 108 7.53 10.32 -2.97
CA CYS A 108 7.87 10.03 -4.36
C CYS A 108 7.53 11.19 -5.31
N SER A 109 6.47 11.96 -5.03
CA SER A 109 6.05 13.07 -5.88
C SER A 109 6.86 14.36 -5.66
N GLN A 110 7.38 14.59 -4.45
CA GLN A 110 8.11 15.81 -4.07
C GLN A 110 9.63 15.68 -4.26
N SER A 111 10.13 14.45 -4.39
CA SER A 111 11.57 14.18 -4.53
C SER A 111 12.09 14.48 -5.93
N SER A 112 13.36 14.87 -6.02
CA SER A 112 14.03 15.02 -7.32
C SER A 112 14.24 13.66 -8.00
N ARG A 113 14.27 13.66 -9.35
CA ARG A 113 14.47 12.44 -10.14
C ARG A 113 15.79 11.74 -9.80
N LEU A 114 16.85 12.50 -9.56
CA LEU A 114 18.16 11.94 -9.21
C LEU A 114 18.11 11.25 -7.84
N TRP A 115 17.44 11.86 -6.86
CA TRP A 115 17.27 11.26 -5.53
C TRP A 115 16.46 9.97 -5.57
N LEU A 116 15.35 9.96 -6.32
CA LEU A 116 14.54 8.76 -6.52
C LEU A 116 15.31 7.63 -7.21
N LEU A 117 16.18 7.97 -8.16
CA LEU A 117 17.05 7.01 -8.82
C LEU A 117 18.04 6.37 -7.83
N LEU A 118 18.67 7.17 -6.97
CA LEU A 118 19.59 6.68 -5.95
C LEU A 118 18.90 5.79 -4.90
N GLN A 119 17.65 6.10 -4.58
CA GLN A 119 16.87 5.39 -3.55
C GLN A 119 15.93 4.32 -4.12
N ASN A 120 16.05 4.00 -5.42
CA ASN A 120 15.07 3.18 -6.14
C ASN A 120 14.81 1.82 -5.46
N SER A 121 15.89 1.11 -5.08
CA SER A 121 15.77 -0.18 -4.37
C SER A 121 15.10 -0.06 -3.01
N SER A 122 15.45 0.97 -2.23
CA SER A 122 14.84 1.23 -0.92
C SER A 122 13.36 1.55 -1.07
N ILE A 123 12.99 2.41 -2.03
CA ILE A 123 11.60 2.79 -2.30
C ILE A 123 10.79 1.57 -2.74
N SER A 124 11.33 0.74 -3.64
CA SER A 124 10.69 -0.51 -4.05
C SER A 124 10.48 -1.46 -2.87
N GLY A 125 11.43 -1.50 -1.92
CA GLY A 125 11.27 -2.25 -0.67
C GLY A 125 10.08 -1.75 0.16
N HIS A 126 9.89 -0.44 0.26
CA HIS A 126 8.74 0.13 0.97
C HIS A 126 7.39 -0.18 0.32
N PHE A 127 7.31 -0.20 -1.02
CA PHE A 127 6.11 -0.68 -1.70
C PHE A 127 5.83 -2.15 -1.38
N HIS A 128 6.87 -2.99 -1.41
CA HIS A 128 6.75 -4.40 -1.07
C HIS A 128 6.31 -4.63 0.38
N ASP A 129 6.88 -3.90 1.34
CA ASP A 129 6.48 -3.96 2.76
C ASP A 129 4.99 -3.62 2.91
N LEU A 130 4.51 -2.57 2.24
CA LEU A 130 3.09 -2.20 2.24
C LEU A 130 2.20 -3.30 1.63
N ASN A 131 2.64 -3.92 0.54
CA ASN A 131 1.92 -5.02 -0.07
C ASN A 131 1.81 -6.23 0.86
N GLN A 132 2.88 -6.54 1.60
CA GLN A 132 2.84 -7.58 2.63
C GLN A 132 1.85 -7.22 3.74
N GLU A 133 1.88 -5.99 4.25
CA GLU A 133 0.92 -5.53 5.26
C GLU A 133 -0.52 -5.64 4.77
N ILE A 134 -0.82 -5.22 3.53
CA ILE A 134 -2.13 -5.38 2.89
C ILE A 134 -2.54 -6.85 2.85
N SER A 135 -1.63 -7.73 2.42
CA SER A 135 -1.88 -9.16 2.35
C SER A 135 -2.19 -9.75 3.74
N THR A 136 -1.39 -9.40 4.75
CA THR A 136 -1.59 -9.91 6.12
C THR A 136 -2.93 -9.46 6.69
N LEU A 137 -3.34 -8.22 6.42
CA LEU A 137 -4.62 -7.70 6.89
C LEU A 137 -5.78 -8.43 6.20
N LEU A 138 -5.70 -8.64 4.88
CA LEU A 138 -6.72 -9.40 4.14
C LEU A 138 -6.85 -10.86 4.61
N ASP A 139 -5.74 -11.49 5.02
CA ASP A 139 -5.77 -12.86 5.56
C ASP A 139 -6.46 -12.93 6.94
N VAL A 140 -6.37 -11.87 7.76
CA VAL A 140 -6.99 -11.80 9.09
C VAL A 140 -8.43 -11.30 9.03
N LEU A 141 -8.78 -10.50 8.03
CA LEU A 141 -10.09 -9.89 7.89
C LEU A 141 -11.17 -10.96 7.59
N PRO A 142 -12.26 -11.04 8.37
CA PRO A 142 -13.26 -12.10 8.22
C PRO A 142 -14.21 -11.83 7.05
N LEU A 143 -13.69 -11.92 5.81
CA LEU A 143 -14.41 -11.66 4.55
C LEU A 143 -15.68 -12.52 4.37
N LYS A 144 -15.71 -13.69 5.01
CA LYS A 144 -16.85 -14.62 4.96
C LYS A 144 -18.03 -14.14 5.81
N GLU A 145 -17.75 -13.44 6.91
CA GLU A 145 -18.77 -12.96 7.87
C GLU A 145 -19.40 -11.64 7.43
N LEU A 146 -18.74 -10.91 6.53
CA LEU A 146 -19.17 -9.60 6.06
C LEU A 146 -20.34 -9.63 5.05
N GLY A 147 -20.79 -10.82 4.62
CA GLY A 147 -21.90 -10.92 3.66
C GLY A 147 -21.64 -10.22 2.32
N LEU A 148 -20.38 -10.03 1.95
CA LEU A 148 -19.97 -9.31 0.73
C LEU A 148 -20.59 -9.95 -0.53
N THR A 149 -20.98 -9.10 -1.48
CA THR A 149 -21.30 -9.50 -2.85
C THR A 149 -20.14 -10.31 -3.43
N PRO A 150 -20.38 -11.38 -4.21
CA PRO A 150 -19.33 -12.24 -4.76
C PRO A 150 -18.23 -11.45 -5.49
N ASN A 151 -18.61 -10.42 -6.24
CA ASN A 151 -17.66 -9.56 -6.96
C ASN A 151 -16.68 -8.82 -6.04
N VAL A 152 -17.16 -8.24 -4.94
CA VAL A 152 -16.30 -7.47 -3.99
C VAL A 152 -15.36 -8.42 -3.27
N ARG A 153 -15.86 -9.60 -2.87
CA ARG A 153 -15.03 -10.66 -2.27
C ARG A 153 -13.93 -11.12 -3.23
N GLU A 154 -14.29 -11.39 -4.48
CA GLU A 154 -13.32 -11.82 -5.50
C GLU A 154 -12.23 -10.76 -5.72
N HIS A 155 -12.59 -9.48 -5.82
CA HIS A 155 -11.61 -8.40 -5.96
C HIS A 155 -10.63 -8.36 -4.77
N LEU A 156 -11.12 -8.54 -3.54
CA LEU A 156 -10.28 -8.56 -2.34
C LEU A 156 -9.38 -9.80 -2.27
N GLU A 157 -9.89 -10.98 -2.63
CA GLU A 157 -9.10 -12.21 -2.66
C GLU A 157 -8.01 -12.18 -3.74
N LEU A 158 -8.33 -11.65 -4.93
CA LEU A 158 -7.36 -11.45 -6.01
C LEU A 158 -6.29 -10.43 -5.60
N MET A 159 -6.69 -9.33 -4.96
CA MET A 159 -5.77 -8.32 -4.42
C MET A 159 -4.81 -8.92 -3.40
N GLY A 160 -5.30 -9.77 -2.49
CA GLY A 160 -4.47 -10.47 -1.51
C GLY A 160 -3.44 -11.39 -2.17
N LYS A 161 -3.86 -12.19 -3.15
CA LYS A 161 -2.96 -13.07 -3.92
C LYS A 161 -1.90 -12.28 -4.68
N GLN A 162 -2.29 -11.20 -5.36
CA GLN A 162 -1.34 -10.34 -6.08
C GLN A 162 -0.32 -9.72 -5.13
N SER A 163 -0.75 -9.28 -3.95
CA SER A 163 0.13 -8.66 -2.95
C SER A 163 1.16 -9.63 -2.36
N LYS A 164 0.89 -10.94 -2.34
CA LYS A 164 1.86 -12.00 -1.95
C LYS A 164 2.90 -12.28 -3.03
N HIS A 165 2.52 -12.15 -4.30
CA HIS A 165 3.34 -12.50 -5.46
C HIS A 165 4.05 -11.31 -6.11
N GLU A 166 3.80 -10.08 -5.67
CA GLU A 166 4.54 -8.89 -6.09
C GLU A 166 5.99 -9.00 -5.58
N GLU A 167 6.82 -9.73 -6.33
CA GLU A 167 8.25 -9.74 -6.16
C GLU A 167 8.78 -8.32 -6.33
N PRO A 168 9.72 -7.90 -5.47
CA PRO A 168 10.25 -6.58 -5.56
C PRO A 168 10.93 -6.33 -6.91
N SER A 169 10.56 -5.25 -7.58
CA SER A 169 10.98 -4.91 -8.94
C SER A 169 12.50 -4.75 -9.13
N TYR A 170 13.32 -4.81 -8.08
CA TYR A 170 14.78 -4.87 -8.18
C TYR A 170 15.33 -6.21 -8.69
N LEU A 171 14.57 -7.31 -8.61
CA LEU A 171 14.96 -8.58 -9.23
C LEU A 171 14.82 -8.53 -10.76
N SER A 172 13.82 -7.81 -11.28
CA SER A 172 13.63 -7.62 -12.72
C SER A 172 14.70 -6.75 -13.36
N ILE A 173 15.26 -5.77 -12.63
CA ILE A 173 16.34 -4.91 -13.12
C ILE A 173 17.68 -5.67 -13.20
N ASN A 174 17.92 -6.64 -12.31
CA ASN A 174 19.11 -7.49 -12.40
C ASN A 174 18.98 -8.59 -13.47
N MET A 175 17.78 -9.14 -13.71
CA MET A 175 17.58 -10.15 -14.75
C MET A 175 17.62 -9.55 -16.17
N MET A 176 17.18 -8.30 -16.37
CA MET A 176 17.28 -7.65 -17.69
C MET A 176 18.74 -7.23 -18.03
N LYS A 177 19.60 -6.96 -17.04
CA LYS A 177 21.00 -6.56 -17.28
C LYS A 177 21.99 -7.71 -17.42
N ILE A 178 21.66 -8.90 -16.91
CA ILE A 178 22.53 -10.08 -17.07
C ILE A 178 22.35 -10.71 -18.46
N SER A 179 21.17 -10.59 -19.09
CA SER A 179 20.92 -11.08 -20.45
C SER A 179 21.62 -10.27 -21.55
N ASP A 180 21.83 -8.96 -21.37
CA ASP A 180 22.49 -8.12 -22.38
C ASP A 180 24.02 -8.11 -22.26
N SER A 181 24.58 -8.55 -21.13
CA SER A 181 26.04 -8.60 -20.90
C SER A 181 26.69 -9.94 -21.26
N THR A 182 25.92 -11.02 -21.45
CA THR A 182 26.44 -12.30 -21.96
C THR A 182 26.54 -12.38 -23.49
N SER A 183 25.89 -11.46 -24.22
CA SER A 183 25.87 -11.45 -25.70
C SER A 183 27.04 -10.69 -26.34
N THR A 184 27.88 -10.01 -25.54
CA THR A 184 29.04 -9.24 -26.05
C THR A 184 30.40 -9.87 -25.76
N LEU A 185 30.44 -11.02 -25.08
CA LEU A 185 31.68 -11.77 -24.82
C LEU A 185 31.92 -12.97 -25.77
N SER A 186 31.03 -13.22 -26.73
CA SER A 186 31.21 -14.27 -27.76
C SER A 186 31.72 -13.76 -29.11
N LEU A 187 32.32 -12.56 -29.15
CA LEU A 187 32.96 -11.99 -30.36
C LEU A 187 34.47 -11.76 -30.21
N PHE A 188 35.10 -12.36 -29.18
CA PHE A 188 36.55 -12.35 -28.99
C PHE A 188 37.09 -13.74 -28.55
N GLU A 189 36.60 -14.80 -29.18
CA GLU A 189 37.38 -16.05 -29.37
C GLU A 189 37.40 -16.42 -30.85
#